data_AF-A0A2V8GG78-F1
#
_entry.id   AF-A0A2V8GG78-F1
#
_cell.length_a   1.000
_cell.length_b   1.000
_cell.length_c   1.000
_cell.angle_alpha   90.00
_cell.angle_beta   90.00
_cell.angle_gamma   90.00
#
_symmetry.space_group_name_H-M   'P 1'
#
loop_
_entity.id
_entity.type
_entity.pdbx_description
1 polymer ?
#
loop_
_entity_poly.entity_id
_entity_poly.type
_entity_poly.pdbx_seq_one_letter_code
_entity_poly.pdbx_strand_id
1 'polypeptide(L)'
;MGDAPDHQRLAAEVLGIRGASPDLARRLVAQALVVEDRREVWRRAGERICASAPTSPGVYVLRDPEGRALYVGKAINLRRRLRAHFAERRWCAIKPEMSRAADAEWIEVGSELEALLREAALIHDLQPIVNVQTGPPELSTRSVPRALVRDIIVLVPSVEEDSAELVAARADGVWFMQRTRRDGSDLAVHTTRLRRFFLSSLRRGFQDAALAPIVFSWLAGRG
;
A
#
# COMPACT_ATOMS: atom_id res chain seq x y z
N MET A 1 34.08 -35.37 -6.90
CA MET A 1 32.64 -35.53 -7.13
C MET A 1 32.00 -35.58 -5.76
N GLY A 2 31.46 -34.46 -5.28
CA GLY A 2 30.91 -34.39 -3.92
C GLY A 2 29.60 -35.16 -3.87
N ASP A 3 29.43 -36.00 -2.85
CA ASP A 3 28.20 -36.77 -2.65
C ASP A 3 27.00 -35.83 -2.55
N ALA A 4 25.86 -36.25 -3.12
CA ALA A 4 24.64 -35.45 -3.03
C ALA A 4 24.23 -35.29 -1.56
N PRO A 5 23.87 -34.08 -1.10
CA PRO A 5 23.54 -33.84 0.30
C PRO A 5 22.34 -34.68 0.74
N ASP A 6 22.45 -35.32 1.91
CA ASP A 6 21.35 -36.07 2.53
C ASP A 6 20.30 -35.10 3.08
N HIS A 7 19.30 -34.83 2.25
CA HIS A 7 18.21 -33.92 2.59
C HIS A 7 17.32 -34.43 3.72
N GLN A 8 17.23 -35.75 3.96
CA GLN A 8 16.41 -36.29 5.05
C GLN A 8 17.09 -36.04 6.39
N ARG A 9 18.40 -36.20 6.45
CA ARG A 9 19.20 -35.82 7.62
C ARG A 9 19.13 -34.32 7.88
N LEU A 10 19.29 -33.49 6.85
CA LEU A 10 19.17 -32.04 6.99
C LEU A 10 17.77 -31.60 7.43
N ALA A 11 16.70 -32.24 6.94
CA ALA A 11 15.34 -31.96 7.40
C ALA A 11 15.14 -32.30 8.88
N ALA A 12 15.78 -33.36 9.37
CA ALA A 12 15.73 -33.72 10.79
C ALA A 12 16.55 -32.75 11.67
N GLU A 13 17.73 -32.34 11.22
CA GLU A 13 18.65 -31.48 11.97
C GLU A 13 18.21 -30.00 11.96
N VAL A 14 17.83 -29.46 10.79
CA VAL A 14 17.50 -28.04 10.59
C VAL A 14 16.04 -27.75 10.90
N LEU A 15 15.12 -28.65 10.53
CA LEU A 15 13.67 -28.42 10.62
C LEU A 15 12.99 -29.27 11.70
N GLY A 16 13.69 -30.21 12.33
CA GLY A 16 13.10 -31.14 13.30
C GLY A 16 12.13 -32.17 12.70
N ILE A 17 12.09 -32.30 11.36
CA ILE A 17 11.16 -33.18 10.65
C ILE A 17 11.85 -34.51 10.35
N ARG A 18 11.41 -35.58 11.03
CA ARG A 18 11.93 -36.95 10.82
C ARG A 18 11.00 -37.76 9.91
N GLY A 19 11.58 -38.65 9.11
CA GLY A 19 10.81 -39.59 8.27
C GLY A 19 10.15 -38.98 7.03
N ALA A 20 10.49 -37.74 6.64
CA ALA A 20 10.05 -37.16 5.38
C ALA A 20 10.59 -37.97 4.19
N SER A 21 9.80 -38.13 3.12
CA SER A 21 10.29 -38.76 1.89
C SER A 21 11.46 -37.96 1.31
N PRO A 22 12.38 -38.59 0.54
CA PRO A 22 13.55 -37.89 -0.01
C PRO A 22 13.19 -36.62 -0.80
N ASP A 23 12.12 -36.65 -1.59
CA ASP A 23 11.66 -35.49 -2.36
C ASP A 23 11.04 -34.39 -1.50
N LEU A 24 10.26 -34.76 -0.48
CA LEU A 24 9.68 -33.80 0.45
C LEU A 24 10.79 -33.15 1.29
N ALA A 25 11.72 -33.95 1.81
CA ALA A 25 12.87 -33.47 2.57
C ALA A 25 13.74 -32.52 1.72
N ARG A 26 14.00 -32.88 0.46
CA ARG A 26 14.73 -32.02 -0.49
C ARG A 26 14.02 -30.69 -0.71
N ARG A 27 12.70 -30.68 -0.91
CA ARG A 27 11.91 -29.45 -1.07
C ARG A 27 11.89 -28.60 0.20
N LEU A 28 11.69 -29.22 1.36
CA LEU A 28 11.63 -28.53 2.65
C LEU A 28 12.99 -27.91 3.01
N VAL A 29 14.08 -28.67 2.86
CA VAL A 29 15.45 -28.18 3.09
C VAL A 29 15.81 -27.10 2.07
N ALA A 30 15.48 -27.27 0.79
CA ALA A 30 15.71 -26.22 -0.21
C ALA A 30 14.94 -24.93 0.10
N GLN A 31 13.67 -25.04 0.52
CA GLN A 31 12.91 -23.87 0.97
C GLN A 31 13.51 -23.25 2.23
N ALA A 32 13.90 -24.04 3.22
CA ALA A 32 14.47 -23.58 4.48
C ALA A 32 15.80 -22.86 4.28
N LEU A 33 16.73 -23.43 3.51
CA LEU A 33 18.04 -22.84 3.24
C LEU A 33 17.91 -21.53 2.44
N VAL A 34 16.97 -21.47 1.47
CA VAL A 34 16.68 -20.24 0.72
C VAL A 34 16.06 -19.16 1.61
N VAL A 35 15.32 -19.55 2.65
CA VAL A 35 14.70 -18.61 3.61
C VAL A 35 15.74 -18.14 4.64
N GLU A 36 16.56 -19.02 5.21
CA GLU A 36 17.54 -18.66 6.24
C GLU A 36 18.61 -17.69 5.75
N ASP A 37 19.09 -17.83 4.51
CA ASP A 37 20.08 -16.92 3.91
C ASP A 37 19.53 -15.49 3.70
N ARG A 38 18.21 -15.36 3.53
CA ARG A 38 17.56 -14.06 3.29
C ARG A 38 17.28 -13.27 4.56
N ARG A 39 17.28 -13.91 5.73
CA ARG A 39 16.92 -13.24 6.99
C ARG A 39 17.87 -12.09 7.31
N GLU A 40 19.18 -12.34 7.16
CA GLU A 40 20.21 -11.35 7.44
C GLU A 40 20.18 -10.20 6.42
N VAL A 41 19.98 -10.52 5.13
CA VAL A 41 19.84 -9.53 4.05
C VAL A 41 18.62 -8.63 4.30
N TRP A 42 17.48 -9.24 4.62
CA TRP A 42 16.24 -8.54 4.94
C TRP A 42 16.36 -7.65 6.19
N ARG A 43 17.04 -8.14 7.24
CA ARG A 43 17.32 -7.37 8.46
C ARG A 43 18.15 -6.13 8.15
N ARG A 44 19.26 -6.29 7.41
CA ARG A 44 20.13 -5.16 7.00
C ARG A 44 19.41 -4.16 6.12
N ALA A 45 18.59 -4.63 5.18
CA ALA A 45 17.75 -3.75 4.36
C ALA A 45 16.78 -2.95 5.25
N GLY A 46 16.12 -3.63 6.20
CA GLY A 46 15.23 -3.00 7.17
C GLY A 46 15.91 -1.94 8.02
N GLU A 47 17.11 -2.21 8.54
CA GLU A 47 17.90 -1.24 9.31
C GLU A 47 18.21 0.02 8.50
N ARG A 48 18.71 -0.16 7.27
CA ARG A 48 19.02 0.96 6.36
C ARG A 48 17.77 1.77 6.03
N ILE A 49 16.67 1.11 5.62
CA ILE A 49 15.39 1.76 5.28
C ILE A 49 14.84 2.53 6.49
N CYS A 50 14.84 1.92 7.68
CA CYS A 50 14.27 2.55 8.87
C CYS A 50 15.12 3.71 9.40
N ALA A 51 16.42 3.74 9.09
CA ALA A 51 17.29 4.85 9.45
C ALA A 51 16.96 6.12 8.63
N SER A 52 16.63 5.98 7.34
CA SER A 52 16.29 7.10 6.45
C SER A 52 14.81 7.48 6.45
N ALA A 53 13.91 6.60 6.84
CA ALA A 53 12.47 6.87 6.85
C ALA A 53 12.08 8.03 7.79
N PRO A 54 11.26 9.02 7.36
CA PRO A 54 10.85 10.15 8.19
C PRO A 54 9.81 9.73 9.26
N THR A 55 9.56 10.59 10.24
CA THR A 55 8.56 10.35 11.30
C THR A 55 7.19 10.96 10.98
N SER A 56 7.06 11.61 9.84
CA SER A 56 5.83 12.21 9.32
C SER A 56 4.84 11.16 8.78
N PRO A 57 3.57 11.56 8.59
CA PRO A 57 2.60 10.78 7.85
C PRO A 57 3.00 10.61 6.38
N GLY A 58 2.61 9.50 5.77
CA GLY A 58 2.91 9.26 4.37
C GLY A 58 2.45 7.92 3.85
N VAL A 59 2.77 7.70 2.58
CA VAL A 59 2.62 6.42 1.88
C VAL A 59 4.00 5.92 1.50
N TYR A 60 4.23 4.61 1.56
CA TYR A 60 5.49 3.98 1.17
C TYR A 60 5.26 2.80 0.23
N VAL A 61 6.27 2.53 -0.59
CA VAL A 61 6.35 1.37 -1.48
C VAL A 61 7.60 0.58 -1.13
N LEU A 62 7.43 -0.69 -0.74
CA LEU A 62 8.52 -1.63 -0.58
C LEU A 62 8.79 -2.30 -1.92
N ARG A 63 10.08 -2.37 -2.29
CA ARG A 63 10.54 -2.96 -3.56
C ARG A 63 11.53 -4.09 -3.34
N ASP A 64 11.58 -5.00 -4.31
CA ASP A 64 12.63 -6.01 -4.39
C ASP A 64 13.92 -5.43 -5.04
N PRO A 65 15.04 -6.19 -5.08
CA PRO A 65 16.29 -5.70 -5.69
C PRO A 65 16.16 -5.33 -7.17
N GLU A 66 15.17 -5.86 -7.87
CA GLU A 66 14.88 -5.58 -9.27
C GLU A 66 13.95 -4.36 -9.44
N GLY A 67 13.57 -3.69 -8.35
CA GLY A 67 12.73 -2.50 -8.35
C GLY A 67 11.22 -2.78 -8.45
N ARG A 68 10.80 -4.05 -8.39
CA ARG A 68 9.37 -4.42 -8.50
C ARG A 68 8.66 -4.10 -7.19
N ALA A 69 7.46 -3.53 -7.30
CA ALA A 69 6.65 -3.19 -6.13
C ALA A 69 6.14 -4.45 -5.44
N LEU A 70 6.61 -4.68 -4.20
CA LEU A 70 6.15 -5.78 -3.37
C LEU A 70 4.92 -5.39 -2.59
N TYR A 71 4.95 -4.24 -1.94
CA TYR A 71 3.89 -3.81 -1.04
C TYR A 71 3.78 -2.29 -0.98
N VAL A 72 2.56 -1.78 -0.95
CA VAL A 72 2.25 -0.36 -0.71
C VAL A 72 1.49 -0.25 0.60
N GLY A 73 1.87 0.73 1.43
CA GLY A 73 1.15 1.00 2.67
C GLY A 73 1.18 2.46 3.09
N LYS A 74 0.21 2.88 3.90
CA LYS A 74 0.20 4.20 4.57
C LYS A 74 0.60 4.13 6.05
N ALA A 75 1.02 5.28 6.59
CA ALA A 75 1.36 5.43 7.99
C ALA A 75 1.13 6.86 8.49
N ILE A 76 0.77 7.01 9.77
CA ILE A 76 0.85 8.29 10.50
C ILE A 76 2.31 8.62 10.86
N ASN A 77 3.15 7.58 11.02
CA ASN A 77 4.58 7.70 11.24
C ASN A 77 5.29 6.63 10.40
N LEU A 78 5.88 7.06 9.28
CA LEU A 78 6.53 6.19 8.30
C LEU A 78 7.60 5.29 8.95
N ARG A 79 8.51 5.89 9.73
CA ARG A 79 9.58 5.17 10.43
C ARG A 79 9.06 4.07 11.35
N ARG A 80 8.06 4.37 12.19
CA ARG A 80 7.46 3.40 13.14
C ARG A 80 6.79 2.26 12.36
N ARG A 81 6.09 2.57 11.27
CA ARG A 81 5.40 1.56 10.46
C ARG A 81 6.38 0.65 9.73
N LEU A 82 7.43 1.19 9.11
CA LEU A 82 8.47 0.42 8.44
C LEU A 82 9.22 -0.48 9.43
N ARG A 83 9.59 0.02 10.61
CA ARG A 83 10.18 -0.80 11.68
C ARG A 83 9.30 -1.98 12.08
N ALA A 84 7.97 -1.80 12.04
CA ALA A 84 7.05 -2.88 12.37
C ALA A 84 7.02 -3.98 11.30
N HIS A 85 7.27 -3.65 10.03
CA HIS A 85 7.46 -4.66 8.97
C HIS A 85 8.76 -5.42 9.16
N PHE A 86 9.85 -4.71 9.42
CA PHE A 86 11.20 -5.28 9.58
C PHE A 86 11.52 -5.81 10.99
N ALA A 87 10.51 -5.96 11.86
CA ALA A 87 10.73 -6.48 13.21
C ALA A 87 11.04 -7.98 13.16
N GLU A 88 12.10 -8.43 13.83
CA GLU A 88 12.54 -9.84 13.77
C GLU A 88 11.43 -10.84 14.13
N ARG A 89 10.59 -10.53 15.12
CA ARG A 89 9.45 -11.36 15.51
C ARG A 89 8.43 -11.59 14.39
N ARG A 90 8.44 -10.78 13.34
CA ARG A 90 7.57 -10.92 12.17
C ARG A 90 8.13 -11.84 11.11
N TRP A 91 9.43 -12.14 11.13
CA TRP A 91 10.10 -12.92 10.08
C TRP A 91 9.37 -14.23 9.75
N CYS A 92 8.93 -14.99 10.76
CA CYS A 92 8.24 -16.26 10.53
C CYS A 92 6.80 -16.10 10.00
N ALA A 93 6.23 -14.89 10.05
CA ALA A 93 4.84 -14.60 9.70
C ALA A 93 4.70 -13.69 8.46
N ILE A 94 5.81 -13.19 7.89
CA ILE A 94 5.74 -12.42 6.64
C ILE A 94 5.43 -13.35 5.47
N LYS A 95 4.71 -12.81 4.48
CA LYS A 95 4.54 -13.50 3.19
C LYS A 95 5.92 -13.74 2.55
N PRO A 96 6.18 -14.88 1.89
CA PRO A 96 7.48 -15.20 1.30
C PRO A 96 8.04 -14.11 0.38
N GLU A 97 7.20 -13.41 -0.37
CA GLU A 97 7.60 -12.34 -1.27
C GLU A 97 8.12 -11.11 -0.52
N MET A 98 7.58 -10.82 0.66
CA MET A 98 8.05 -9.72 1.52
C MET A 98 9.46 -9.95 2.05
N SER A 99 9.94 -11.20 2.10
CA SER A 99 11.33 -11.48 2.50
C SER A 99 12.36 -10.89 1.53
N ARG A 100 11.94 -10.53 0.30
CA ARG A 100 12.78 -9.93 -0.73
C ARG A 100 12.85 -8.40 -0.66
N ALA A 101 12.14 -7.77 0.28
CA ALA A 101 12.17 -6.32 0.40
C ALA A 101 13.61 -5.82 0.60
N ALA A 102 14.09 -5.04 -0.37
CA ALA A 102 15.45 -4.55 -0.44
C ALA A 102 15.51 -3.02 -0.41
N ASP A 103 14.42 -2.35 -0.81
CA ASP A 103 14.35 -0.89 -0.78
C ASP A 103 12.96 -0.38 -0.45
N ALA A 104 12.89 0.92 -0.11
CA ALA A 104 11.64 1.61 0.15
C ALA A 104 11.65 3.03 -0.40
N GLU A 105 10.57 3.40 -1.07
CA GLU A 105 10.25 4.78 -1.46
C GLU A 105 9.09 5.29 -0.61
N TRP A 106 8.99 6.61 -0.40
CA TRP A 106 7.86 7.20 0.31
C TRP A 106 7.50 8.60 -0.17
N ILE A 107 6.25 8.97 0.09
CA ILE A 107 5.68 10.30 -0.12
C ILE A 107 5.13 10.77 1.22
N GLU A 108 5.71 11.84 1.77
CA GLU A 108 5.19 12.51 2.96
C GLU A 108 3.91 13.28 2.62
N VAL A 109 2.95 13.28 3.52
CA VAL A 109 1.62 13.88 3.31
C VAL A 109 1.19 14.70 4.52
N GLY A 110 0.29 15.66 4.31
CA GLY A 110 -0.21 16.51 5.38
C GLY A 110 -1.39 15.91 6.16
N SER A 111 -2.01 14.86 5.65
CA SER A 111 -3.22 14.27 6.25
C SER A 111 -3.36 12.77 6.03
N GLU A 112 -4.09 12.11 6.92
CA GLU A 112 -4.42 10.69 6.77
C GLU A 112 -5.28 10.40 5.53
N LEU A 113 -6.19 11.32 5.17
CA LEU A 113 -7.02 11.19 3.99
C LEU A 113 -6.18 11.24 2.71
N GLU A 114 -5.23 12.16 2.62
CA GLU A 114 -4.28 12.20 1.50
C GLU A 114 -3.48 10.89 1.42
N ALA A 115 -2.96 10.41 2.56
CA ALA A 115 -2.24 9.14 2.61
C ALA A 115 -3.08 7.97 2.09
N LEU A 116 -4.36 7.93 2.47
CA LEU A 116 -5.28 6.88 2.05
C LEU A 116 -5.55 6.92 0.54
N LEU A 117 -5.80 8.10 0.00
CA LEU A 117 -6.05 8.30 -1.43
C LEU A 117 -4.81 7.95 -2.27
N ARG A 118 -3.63 8.38 -1.84
CA ARG A 118 -2.36 8.05 -2.51
C ARG A 118 -2.02 6.56 -2.42
N GLU A 119 -2.28 5.92 -1.28
CA GLU A 119 -2.12 4.46 -1.13
C GLU A 119 -2.98 3.70 -2.12
N ALA A 120 -4.27 4.05 -2.21
CA ALA A 120 -5.19 3.42 -3.15
C ALA A 120 -4.74 3.62 -4.61
N ALA A 121 -4.32 4.83 -4.99
CA ALA A 121 -3.80 5.13 -6.32
C ALA A 121 -2.55 4.31 -6.63
N LEU A 122 -1.56 4.27 -5.72
CA LEU A 122 -0.34 3.50 -5.92
C LEU A 122 -0.58 1.98 -5.98
N ILE A 123 -1.54 1.45 -5.22
CA ILE A 123 -1.93 0.04 -5.33
C ILE A 123 -2.54 -0.23 -6.70
N HIS A 124 -3.42 0.65 -7.18
CA HIS A 124 -4.03 0.54 -8.50
C HIS A 124 -2.97 0.58 -9.61
N ASP A 125 -2.06 1.54 -9.56
CA ASP A 125 -1.06 1.78 -10.61
C ASP A 125 0.05 0.72 -10.63
N LEU A 126 0.54 0.33 -9.44
CA LEU A 126 1.71 -0.54 -9.32
C LEU A 126 1.36 -2.03 -9.23
N GLN A 127 0.09 -2.37 -8.93
CA GLN A 127 -0.38 -3.75 -8.74
C GLN A 127 0.59 -4.60 -7.90
N PRO A 128 0.96 -4.14 -6.68
CA PRO A 128 2.03 -4.76 -5.90
C PRO A 128 1.70 -6.20 -5.51
N ILE A 129 2.71 -7.07 -5.53
CA ILE A 129 2.58 -8.53 -5.41
C ILE A 129 1.85 -8.97 -4.13
N VAL A 130 2.07 -8.25 -3.04
CA VAL A 130 1.67 -8.67 -1.69
C VAL A 130 0.33 -8.09 -1.26
N ASN A 131 -0.03 -6.88 -1.75
CA ASN A 131 -1.29 -6.26 -1.38
C ASN A 131 -2.45 -7.13 -1.86
N VAL A 132 -3.37 -7.41 -0.94
CA VAL A 132 -4.62 -8.05 -1.30
C VAL A 132 -5.53 -6.96 -1.83
N GLN A 133 -5.79 -6.98 -3.13
CA GLN A 133 -6.83 -6.15 -3.72
C GLN A 133 -8.18 -6.81 -3.42
N THR A 134 -8.78 -6.44 -2.29
CA THR A 134 -10.21 -6.65 -2.13
C THR A 134 -10.91 -5.72 -3.12
N GLY A 135 -11.81 -6.28 -3.94
CA GLY A 135 -12.66 -5.47 -4.80
C GLY A 135 -13.40 -4.38 -3.99
N PRO A 136 -13.90 -3.33 -4.67
CA PRO A 136 -14.72 -2.34 -3.98
C PRO A 136 -15.86 -3.04 -3.23
N PRO A 137 -16.28 -2.54 -2.07
CA PRO A 137 -17.39 -3.13 -1.33
C PRO A 137 -18.61 -3.21 -2.25
N GLU A 138 -19.31 -4.35 -2.25
CA GLU A 138 -20.60 -4.48 -2.92
C GLU A 138 -21.64 -3.62 -2.18
N LEU A 139 -21.84 -2.39 -2.66
CA LEU A 139 -22.79 -1.46 -2.08
C LEU A 139 -24.24 -1.82 -2.42
N SER A 140 -24.49 -2.81 -3.30
CA SER A 140 -25.83 -3.28 -3.70
C SER A 140 -26.75 -3.58 -2.51
N THR A 141 -26.17 -3.98 -1.37
CA THR A 141 -26.88 -4.32 -0.13
C THR A 141 -27.01 -3.16 0.86
N ARG A 142 -26.31 -2.03 0.62
CA ARG A 142 -26.35 -0.80 1.43
C ARG A 142 -26.53 0.39 0.50
N SER A 143 -27.72 0.52 -0.08
CA SER A 143 -28.02 1.66 -0.94
C SER A 143 -27.98 2.95 -0.11
N VAL A 144 -26.95 3.78 -0.31
CA VAL A 144 -26.99 5.18 0.14
C VAL A 144 -28.12 5.85 -0.64
N PRO A 145 -29.08 6.51 0.02
CA PRO A 145 -30.12 7.24 -0.67
C PRO A 145 -29.50 8.19 -1.70
N ARG A 146 -29.94 8.13 -2.96
CA ARG A 146 -29.36 8.94 -4.05
C ARG A 146 -29.38 10.45 -3.74
N ALA A 147 -30.38 10.90 -2.97
CA ALA A 147 -30.49 12.28 -2.51
C ALA A 147 -29.31 12.77 -1.65
N LEU A 148 -28.54 11.83 -1.06
CA LEU A 148 -27.36 12.12 -0.24
C LEU A 148 -26.05 12.09 -1.05
N VAL A 149 -26.05 11.53 -2.26
CA VAL A 149 -24.85 11.45 -3.09
C VAL A 149 -24.63 12.78 -3.81
N ARG A 150 -23.45 13.38 -3.61
CA ARG A 150 -23.09 14.68 -4.18
C ARG A 150 -21.63 14.69 -4.63
N ASP A 151 -21.34 15.55 -5.60
CA ASP A 151 -19.99 15.98 -5.91
C ASP A 151 -19.45 16.83 -4.74
N ILE A 152 -18.21 16.57 -4.32
CA ILE A 152 -17.61 17.24 -3.16
C ILE A 152 -16.20 17.74 -3.47
N ILE A 153 -15.83 18.81 -2.77
CA ILE A 153 -14.46 19.27 -2.63
C ILE A 153 -14.13 19.25 -1.13
N VAL A 154 -13.04 18.60 -0.77
CA VAL A 154 -12.51 18.56 0.60
C VAL A 154 -11.15 19.24 0.59
N LEU A 155 -10.93 20.17 1.52
CA LEU A 155 -9.61 20.76 1.78
C LEU A 155 -8.99 20.02 2.96
N VAL A 156 -7.78 19.50 2.76
CA VAL A 156 -7.02 18.85 3.83
C VAL A 156 -5.65 19.53 3.99
N PRO A 157 -5.03 19.42 5.19
CA PRO A 157 -3.68 19.96 5.39
C PRO A 157 -2.68 19.38 4.40
N SER A 158 -1.76 20.21 3.94
CA SER A 158 -0.58 19.81 3.14
C SER A 158 0.64 19.61 4.05
N VAL A 159 1.63 18.88 3.54
CA VAL A 159 2.97 18.81 4.14
C VAL A 159 3.69 20.17 4.07
N GLU A 160 3.35 20.99 3.07
CA GLU A 160 3.84 22.37 2.96
C GLU A 160 3.00 23.31 3.82
N GLU A 161 3.66 24.13 4.64
CA GLU A 161 3.02 24.98 5.66
C GLU A 161 2.00 25.97 5.06
N ASP A 162 2.36 26.64 3.97
CA ASP A 162 1.51 27.64 3.30
C ASP A 162 0.52 27.05 2.28
N SER A 163 0.38 25.72 2.26
CA SER A 163 -0.42 25.01 1.28
C SER A 163 -1.55 24.19 1.94
N ALA A 164 -2.54 23.86 1.12
CA ALA A 164 -3.57 22.87 1.41
C ALA A 164 -3.73 21.93 0.19
N GLU A 165 -4.20 20.71 0.42
CA GLU A 165 -4.55 19.79 -0.65
C GLU A 165 -6.06 19.84 -0.88
N LEU A 166 -6.46 20.14 -2.10
CA LEU A 166 -7.84 20.09 -2.57
C LEU A 166 -8.11 18.71 -3.16
N VAL A 167 -9.00 17.95 -2.52
CA VAL A 167 -9.51 16.67 -3.00
C VAL A 167 -10.88 16.89 -3.62
N ALA A 168 -10.99 16.75 -4.93
CA ALA A 168 -12.25 16.83 -5.65
C ALA A 168 -12.73 15.42 -6.00
N ALA A 169 -13.94 15.07 -5.59
CA ALA A 169 -14.54 13.76 -5.83
C ALA A 169 -15.94 13.89 -6.41
N ARG A 170 -16.24 13.07 -7.41
CA ARG A 170 -17.54 13.01 -8.06
C ARG A 170 -18.38 11.87 -7.52
N ALA A 171 -19.69 12.03 -7.67
CA ALA A 171 -20.68 11.01 -7.33
C ALA A 171 -20.47 9.65 -8.04
N ASP A 172 -19.77 9.62 -9.18
CA ASP A 172 -19.44 8.39 -9.91
C ASP A 172 -18.14 7.72 -9.44
N GLY A 173 -17.51 8.25 -8.39
CA GLY A 173 -16.29 7.70 -7.79
C GLY A 173 -14.99 8.19 -8.42
N VAL A 174 -15.05 9.00 -9.49
CA VAL A 174 -13.84 9.63 -10.05
C VAL A 174 -13.38 10.74 -9.10
N TRP A 175 -12.08 10.83 -8.85
CA TRP A 175 -11.50 11.86 -7.99
C TRP A 175 -10.15 12.34 -8.51
N PHE A 176 -9.72 13.52 -8.05
CA PHE A 176 -8.34 13.98 -8.20
C PHE A 176 -7.94 14.85 -7.02
N MET A 177 -6.64 15.10 -6.90
CA MET A 177 -6.07 15.99 -5.89
C MET A 177 -5.24 17.10 -6.55
N GLN A 178 -5.28 18.29 -5.97
CA GLN A 178 -4.56 19.48 -6.42
C GLN A 178 -4.14 20.31 -5.22
N ARG A 179 -2.84 20.61 -5.13
CA ARG A 179 -2.33 21.57 -4.15
C ARG A 179 -2.77 22.99 -4.49
N THR A 180 -3.11 23.76 -3.47
CA THR A 180 -3.48 25.18 -3.54
C THR A 180 -2.86 25.91 -2.34
N ARG A 181 -2.68 27.21 -2.44
CA ARG A 181 -2.26 28.04 -1.31
C ARG A 181 -3.34 28.09 -0.25
N ARG A 182 -2.93 28.15 1.02
CA ARG A 182 -3.84 28.21 2.17
C ARG A 182 -4.71 29.47 2.17
N ASP A 183 -4.20 30.57 1.61
CA ASP A 183 -4.95 31.82 1.43
C ASP A 183 -5.91 31.80 0.22
N GLY A 184 -5.88 30.73 -0.57
CA GLY A 184 -6.71 30.56 -1.76
C GLY A 184 -6.36 31.49 -2.93
N SER A 185 -5.23 32.21 -2.86
CA SER A 185 -4.84 33.21 -3.87
C SER A 185 -4.65 32.62 -5.27
N ASP A 186 -4.42 31.31 -5.38
CA ASP A 186 -4.26 30.57 -6.64
C ASP A 186 -5.51 29.76 -7.06
N LEU A 187 -6.60 29.78 -6.29
CA LEU A 187 -7.83 29.03 -6.63
C LEU A 187 -8.40 29.42 -8.00
N ALA A 188 -8.28 30.69 -8.37
CA ALA A 188 -8.72 31.18 -9.67
C ALA A 188 -8.05 30.41 -10.82
N VAL A 189 -6.76 30.08 -10.69
CA VAL A 189 -5.98 29.32 -11.68
C VAL A 189 -6.51 27.89 -11.82
N HIS A 190 -6.97 27.30 -10.71
CA HIS A 190 -7.51 25.93 -10.67
C HIS A 190 -8.94 25.83 -11.21
N THR A 191 -9.65 26.96 -11.35
CA THR A 191 -11.07 27.02 -11.76
C THR A 191 -11.35 26.24 -13.05
N THR A 192 -10.50 26.39 -14.07
CA THR A 192 -10.69 25.71 -15.36
C THR A 192 -10.61 24.19 -15.21
N ARG A 193 -9.66 23.70 -14.40
CA ARG A 193 -9.49 22.27 -14.12
C ARG A 193 -10.66 21.71 -13.31
N LEU A 194 -11.05 22.40 -12.24
CA LEU A 194 -12.19 22.02 -11.40
C LEU A 194 -13.49 22.02 -12.20
N ARG A 195 -13.76 23.07 -12.96
CA ARG A 195 -14.92 23.13 -13.86
C ARG A 195 -14.91 22.00 -14.87
N ARG A 196 -13.79 21.75 -15.54
CA ARG A 196 -13.68 20.64 -16.51
C ARG A 196 -13.96 19.30 -15.82
N PHE A 197 -13.42 19.08 -14.63
CA PHE A 197 -13.63 17.84 -13.89
C PHE A 197 -15.12 17.60 -13.57
N PHE A 198 -15.81 18.57 -12.97
CA PHE A 198 -17.22 18.43 -12.56
C PHE A 198 -18.24 18.59 -13.72
N LEU A 199 -17.89 19.34 -14.76
CA LEU A 199 -18.80 19.66 -15.88
C LEU A 199 -18.55 18.83 -17.14
N SER A 200 -17.45 18.08 -17.24
CA SER A 200 -17.15 17.28 -18.44
C SER A 200 -18.31 16.34 -18.77
N SER A 201 -18.75 16.42 -20.04
CA SER A 201 -19.96 15.79 -20.57
C SER A 201 -19.82 14.29 -20.81
N LEU A 202 -18.80 13.62 -20.27
CA LEU A 202 -18.76 12.16 -20.12
C LEU A 202 -19.77 11.69 -19.04
N ARG A 203 -20.94 12.34 -18.99
CA ARG A 203 -22.16 11.88 -18.34
C ARG A 203 -22.88 10.85 -19.21
N ARG A 204 -22.16 10.08 -20.04
CA ARG A 204 -22.76 9.05 -20.89
C ARG A 204 -23.18 7.88 -20.02
N GLY A 205 -24.49 7.75 -19.80
CA GLY A 205 -25.09 6.49 -19.34
C GLY A 205 -25.35 6.37 -17.85
N PHE A 206 -26.04 7.33 -17.23
CA PHE A 206 -26.81 7.06 -16.00
C PHE A 206 -28.28 6.78 -16.31
N GLN A 207 -28.54 6.00 -17.36
CA GLN A 207 -29.69 5.10 -17.40
C GLN A 207 -29.14 3.71 -17.08
N ASP A 208 -29.61 3.13 -15.98
CA ASP A 208 -29.35 1.77 -15.52
C ASP A 208 -27.89 1.32 -15.30
N ALA A 209 -27.25 1.77 -14.21
CA ALA A 209 -26.29 0.93 -13.46
C ALA A 209 -25.93 1.53 -12.08
N ALA A 210 -25.94 0.63 -11.09
CA ALA A 210 -25.31 0.61 -9.76
C ALA A 210 -24.70 1.90 -9.15
N LEU A 211 -25.25 2.23 -7.97
CA LEU A 211 -24.66 2.91 -6.81
C LEU A 211 -23.27 3.58 -6.94
N ALA A 212 -23.24 4.85 -6.55
CA ALA A 212 -22.03 5.65 -6.35
C ALA A 212 -21.01 4.93 -5.44
N PRO A 213 -19.77 4.71 -5.89
CA PRO A 213 -18.70 4.21 -5.04
C PRO A 213 -18.35 5.29 -4.02
N ILE A 214 -18.62 5.04 -2.75
CA ILE A 214 -18.03 5.81 -1.66
C ILE A 214 -16.51 5.60 -1.73
N VAL A 215 -15.75 6.70 -1.76
CA VAL A 215 -14.32 6.70 -1.40
C VAL A 215 -14.25 6.37 0.09
N PHE A 216 -14.23 5.09 0.43
CA PHE A 216 -14.12 4.68 1.83
C PHE A 216 -12.68 4.75 2.29
N SER A 217 -12.50 5.57 3.33
CA SER A 217 -11.45 5.42 4.31
C SER A 217 -11.83 4.32 5.31
N TRP A 218 -11.02 3.27 5.43
CA TRP A 218 -11.09 2.35 6.56
C TRP A 218 -10.46 3.05 7.79
N LEU A 219 -11.21 3.98 8.38
CA LEU A 219 -11.00 4.43 9.76
C LEU A 219 -11.72 3.45 10.69
N ALA A 220 -11.29 2.18 10.68
CA ALA A 220 -11.48 1.29 11.80
C ALA A 220 -10.15 1.22 12.53
N GLY A 221 -10.13 1.77 13.74
CA GLY A 221 -8.92 2.07 14.49
C GLY A 221 -7.95 0.91 14.64
N ARG A 222 -6.66 1.24 14.55
CA ARG A 222 -5.57 0.62 15.32
C ARG A 222 -4.53 1.69 15.62
N GLY A 223 -4.31 1.93 16.92
CA GLY A 223 -3.13 2.67 17.42
C GLY A 223 -1.81 1.92 17.18
#